data_AF-A0A4R1PL21-F1
#
_entry.id   AF-A0A4R1PL21-F1
#
_cell.length_a   1.000
_cell.length_b   1.000
_cell.length_c   1.000
_cell.angle_alpha   90.00
_cell.angle_beta   90.00
_cell.angle_gamma   90.00
#
_symmetry.space_group_name_H-M   'P 1'
#
loop_
_entity.id
_entity.type
_entity.pdbx_description
1 polymer ?
#
loop_
_entity_poly.entity_id
_entity_poly.type
_entity_poly.pdbx_seq_one_letter_code
_entity_poly.pdbx_strand_id
1 'polypeptide(L)'
;MSQTNVPPEISGTAQDAQKWILASDLPEEKKHALLSFTKQFPTLTFFKQERPATDPAWLRLLGEALLGFVPDDLCWLRFVAFRYSPDRDSLANSARSEASRYHRLVFDADLGEYDQIFLGDEPVVFVACVLEDLSSLLAVKVGTDGDEGVYEFAYSFIDDIGSRQGRVDPTRARRVFDSYPDMLNHLGAIKLGNGEILEVQPAGITYFINPDDCINCGACAEECPVSCISEGDGVHVIDADNCTGCGECAAICPTEAPQQKID
;
A
#
# COMPACT_ATOMS: atom_id res chain seq x y z
N MET A 1 5.09 21.81 26.61
CA MET A 1 5.67 20.46 26.61
C MET A 1 4.64 19.49 27.16
N SER A 2 3.57 19.23 26.41
CA SER A 2 2.69 18.10 26.69
C SER A 2 3.41 16.86 26.23
N GLN A 3 3.72 15.95 27.16
CA GLN A 3 4.17 14.62 26.81
C GLN A 3 3.01 13.95 26.06
N THR A 4 3.15 13.78 24.75
CA THR A 4 2.22 12.99 23.95
C THR A 4 2.32 11.55 24.45
N ASN A 5 1.19 11.05 24.93
CA ASN A 5 1.03 9.72 25.48
C ASN A 5 0.94 8.72 24.31
N VAL A 6 2.01 8.65 23.50
CA VAL A 6 2.07 7.75 22.34
C VAL A 6 2.22 6.33 22.89
N PRO A 7 1.28 5.42 22.61
CA PRO A 7 1.38 4.02 23.04
C PRO A 7 2.68 3.38 22.53
N PRO A 8 3.24 2.38 23.24
CA PRO A 8 4.52 1.80 22.88
C PRO A 8 4.47 1.14 21.50
N GLU A 9 5.34 1.62 20.61
CA GLU A 9 5.53 1.08 19.27
C GLU A 9 6.22 -0.29 19.35
N ILE A 10 5.63 -1.32 18.73
CA ILE A 10 6.20 -2.68 18.65
C ILE A 10 6.81 -2.85 17.26
N SER A 11 8.12 -3.09 17.18
CA SER A 11 8.81 -3.40 15.92
C SER A 11 9.10 -4.89 15.77
N GLY A 12 9.20 -5.36 14.53
CA GLY A 12 9.37 -6.79 14.23
C GLY A 12 9.71 -7.07 12.76
N THR A 13 9.93 -8.34 12.47
CA THR A 13 10.22 -8.84 11.12
C THR A 13 8.93 -8.94 10.28
N ALA A 14 9.07 -9.24 8.98
CA ALA A 14 7.93 -9.59 8.13
C ALA A 14 7.09 -10.74 8.71
N GLN A 15 7.72 -11.72 9.37
CA GLN A 15 7.01 -12.84 10.01
C GLN A 15 6.23 -12.39 11.25
N ASP A 16 6.73 -11.40 12.00
CA ASP A 16 6.02 -10.84 13.14
C ASP A 16 4.81 -10.02 12.67
N ALA A 17 4.97 -9.24 11.60
CA ALA A 17 3.87 -8.52 10.96
C ALA A 17 2.76 -9.46 10.48
N GLN A 18 3.11 -10.56 9.82
CA GLN A 18 2.14 -11.57 9.40
C GLN A 18 1.34 -12.13 10.58
N LYS A 19 1.99 -12.40 11.72
CA LYS A 19 1.29 -12.84 12.94
C LYS A 19 0.35 -11.78 13.48
N TRP A 20 0.76 -10.50 13.48
CA TRP A 20 -0.10 -9.40 13.92
C TRP A 20 -1.34 -9.25 13.02
N ILE A 21 -1.17 -9.34 11.70
CA ILE A 21 -2.26 -9.28 10.72
C ILE A 21 -3.24 -10.44 10.93
N LEU A 22 -2.74 -11.67 11.02
CA LEU A 22 -3.58 -12.87 11.20
C LEU A 22 -4.37 -12.83 12.51
N ALA A 23 -3.79 -12.28 13.57
CA ALA A 23 -4.42 -12.15 14.88
C ALA A 23 -5.40 -10.97 14.99
N SER A 24 -5.49 -10.10 13.99
CA SER A 24 -6.35 -8.92 14.01
C SER A 24 -7.82 -9.24 13.68
N ASP A 25 -8.70 -8.31 14.03
CA ASP A 25 -10.13 -8.34 13.67
C ASP A 25 -10.40 -7.74 12.27
N LEU A 26 -9.37 -7.59 11.43
CA LEU A 26 -9.54 -7.10 10.06
C LEU A 26 -10.38 -8.08 9.22
N PRO A 27 -11.19 -7.60 8.26
CA PRO A 27 -11.81 -8.44 7.26
C PRO A 27 -10.76 -9.27 6.49
N GLU A 28 -11.09 -10.50 6.10
CA GLU A 28 -10.13 -11.42 5.46
C GLU A 28 -9.51 -10.87 4.17
N GLU A 29 -10.29 -10.15 3.36
CA GLU A 29 -9.80 -9.45 2.17
C GLU A 29 -8.68 -8.45 2.50
N LYS A 30 -8.82 -7.71 3.62
CA LYS A 30 -7.80 -6.76 4.08
C LYS A 30 -6.57 -7.47 4.63
N LYS A 31 -6.77 -8.55 5.38
CA LYS A 31 -5.66 -9.40 5.84
C LYS A 31 -4.87 -9.94 4.66
N HIS A 32 -5.54 -10.44 3.63
CA HIS A 32 -4.90 -10.99 2.44
C HIS A 32 -3.98 -9.97 1.76
N ALA A 33 -4.48 -8.75 1.50
CA ALA A 33 -3.68 -7.68 0.88
C ALA A 33 -2.46 -7.29 1.75
N LEU A 34 -2.63 -7.16 3.07
CA LEU A 34 -1.53 -6.84 3.98
C LEU A 34 -0.50 -7.99 4.07
N LEU A 35 -0.96 -9.24 4.07
CA LEU A 35 -0.09 -10.41 4.06
C LEU A 35 0.72 -10.48 2.77
N SER A 36 0.08 -10.27 1.61
CA SER A 36 0.76 -10.20 0.31
C SER A 36 1.89 -9.16 0.33
N PHE A 37 1.58 -7.96 0.83
CA PHE A 37 2.58 -6.90 1.01
C PHE A 37 3.76 -7.36 1.90
N THR A 38 3.51 -7.92 3.09
CA THR A 38 4.60 -8.36 3.99
C THR A 38 5.46 -9.47 3.38
N LYS A 39 4.87 -10.37 2.57
CA LYS A 39 5.61 -11.44 1.87
C LYS A 39 6.51 -10.91 0.78
N GLN A 40 6.09 -9.83 0.11
CA GLN A 40 6.86 -9.18 -0.94
C GLN A 40 8.11 -8.47 -0.40
N PHE A 41 8.12 -8.12 0.89
CA PHE A 41 9.21 -7.40 1.54
C PHE A 41 9.78 -8.11 2.78
N PRO A 42 10.38 -9.30 2.63
CA PRO A 42 10.81 -10.12 3.77
C PRO A 42 11.98 -9.53 4.56
N THR A 43 12.76 -8.62 3.97
CA THR A 43 13.95 -7.99 4.57
C THR A 43 13.62 -6.73 5.37
N LEU A 44 12.38 -6.29 5.31
CA LEU A 44 11.95 -5.04 5.89
C LEU A 44 11.51 -5.20 7.35
N THR A 45 11.72 -4.14 8.15
CA THR A 45 11.23 -4.04 9.53
C THR A 45 9.84 -3.40 9.53
N PHE A 46 8.91 -4.04 10.24
CA PHE A 46 7.53 -3.61 10.38
C PHE A 46 7.25 -3.14 11.80
N PHE A 47 6.26 -2.26 11.94
CA PHE A 47 5.87 -1.68 13.22
C PHE A 47 4.36 -1.86 13.44
N LYS A 48 3.97 -2.01 14.70
CA LYS A 48 2.58 -2.10 15.18
C LYS A 48 2.37 -1.00 16.22
N GLN A 49 1.31 -0.21 16.04
CA GLN A 49 1.00 0.92 16.91
C GLN A 49 -0.50 0.93 17.26
N GLU A 50 -0.82 1.33 18.48
CA GLU A 50 -2.21 1.60 18.86
C GLU A 50 -2.61 3.00 18.39
N ARG A 51 -3.77 3.13 17.73
CA ARG A 51 -4.29 4.40 17.24
C ARG A 51 -5.35 5.02 18.15
N PRO A 52 -5.48 6.36 18.16
CA PRO A 52 -6.51 7.04 18.92
C PRO A 52 -7.93 6.59 18.53
N ALA A 53 -8.87 6.68 19.47
CA ALA A 53 -10.26 6.29 19.23
C ALA A 53 -11.01 7.21 18.24
N THR A 54 -10.41 8.33 17.85
CA THR A 54 -10.97 9.32 16.91
C THR A 54 -10.88 8.91 15.44
N ASP A 55 -10.10 7.87 15.13
CA ASP A 55 -9.97 7.36 13.76
C ASP A 55 -11.12 6.40 13.39
N PRO A 56 -11.47 6.24 12.10
CA PRO A 56 -12.38 5.21 11.64
C PRO A 56 -11.97 3.83 12.15
N ALA A 57 -12.94 3.00 12.53
CA ALA A 57 -12.66 1.70 13.14
C ALA A 57 -11.73 0.85 12.25
N TRP A 58 -11.94 0.86 10.93
CA TRP A 58 -11.10 0.14 9.97
C TRP A 58 -9.66 0.66 9.92
N LEU A 59 -9.45 1.98 10.06
CA LEU A 59 -8.13 2.61 10.01
C LEU A 59 -7.35 2.38 11.31
N ARG A 60 -8.06 2.33 12.44
CA ARG A 60 -7.50 1.94 13.73
C ARG A 60 -7.03 0.48 13.72
N LEU A 61 -7.90 -0.44 13.28
CA LEU A 61 -7.56 -1.87 13.14
C LEU A 61 -6.37 -2.09 12.20
N LEU A 62 -6.26 -1.28 11.15
CA LEU A 62 -5.12 -1.34 10.24
C LEU A 62 -3.82 -0.86 10.89
N GLY A 63 -3.85 0.24 11.67
CA GLY A 63 -2.69 0.72 12.44
C GLY A 63 -2.21 -0.29 13.50
N GLU A 64 -3.15 -1.02 14.12
CA GLU A 64 -2.86 -2.10 15.07
C GLU A 64 -2.23 -3.34 14.41
N ALA A 65 -2.24 -3.44 13.08
CA ALA A 65 -1.79 -4.61 12.33
C ALA A 65 -0.57 -4.33 11.45
N LEU A 66 -0.48 -3.15 10.84
CA LEU A 66 0.58 -2.80 9.92
C LEU A 66 0.86 -1.30 9.91
N LEU A 67 2.08 -0.93 10.30
CA LEU A 67 2.69 0.35 9.98
C LEU A 67 4.00 0.04 9.24
N GLY A 68 4.05 0.45 7.97
CA GLY A 68 5.27 0.45 7.19
C GLY A 68 6.20 1.58 7.65
N PHE A 69 7.47 1.24 7.81
CA PHE A 69 8.70 2.05 7.77
C PHE A 69 8.77 3.35 8.59
N VAL A 70 9.39 3.23 9.77
CA VAL A 70 10.51 4.02 10.37
C VAL A 70 10.69 5.52 9.99
N PRO A 71 11.20 6.35 10.93
CA PRO A 71 11.14 7.82 10.92
C PRO A 71 11.74 8.43 9.64
N ASP A 72 11.09 9.49 9.15
CA ASP A 72 11.41 10.49 8.10
C ASP A 72 12.37 10.16 6.93
N ASP A 73 13.42 9.36 7.15
CA ASP A 73 14.56 9.08 6.28
C ASP A 73 14.63 7.63 5.74
N LEU A 74 13.69 6.73 6.07
CA LEU A 74 13.91 5.28 5.86
C LEU A 74 13.28 4.65 4.62
N CYS A 75 12.13 5.12 4.11
CA CYS A 75 11.68 4.71 2.78
C CYS A 75 10.70 5.68 2.10
N TRP A 76 10.59 5.56 0.78
CA TRP A 76 9.60 6.24 -0.04
C TRP A 76 8.96 5.28 -1.04
N LEU A 77 7.67 5.50 -1.34
CA LEU A 77 6.83 4.59 -2.11
C LEU A 77 6.42 5.19 -3.47
N ARG A 78 6.62 4.45 -4.55
CA ARG A 78 6.07 4.78 -5.86
C ARG A 78 4.88 3.88 -6.16
N PHE A 79 3.79 4.45 -6.69
CA PHE A 79 2.61 3.70 -7.12
C PHE A 79 2.55 3.57 -8.66
N VAL A 80 2.13 2.42 -9.19
CA VAL A 80 2.16 2.11 -10.64
C VAL A 80 0.95 2.66 -11.40
N ALA A 81 -0.17 2.93 -10.72
CA ALA A 81 -1.35 3.54 -11.32
C ALA A 81 -2.30 4.09 -10.25
N PHE A 82 -2.96 5.21 -10.55
CA PHE A 82 -4.15 5.66 -9.83
C PHE A 82 -5.39 5.25 -10.65
N ARG A 83 -6.21 4.32 -10.13
CA ARG A 83 -7.32 3.66 -10.88
C ARG A 83 -8.29 4.61 -11.58
N TYR A 84 -8.45 5.84 -11.08
CA TYR A 84 -9.51 6.76 -11.50
C TYR A 84 -9.07 7.94 -12.39
N SER A 85 -8.15 7.76 -13.37
CA SER A 85 -7.68 8.87 -14.24
C SER A 85 -8.31 8.84 -15.63
N PRO A 86 -9.40 9.59 -15.89
CA PRO A 86 -9.83 9.85 -17.25
C PRO A 86 -9.01 10.96 -17.94
N ASP A 87 -8.25 11.76 -17.18
CA ASP A 87 -7.42 12.85 -17.72
C ASP A 87 -6.00 12.81 -17.15
N ARG A 88 -5.01 12.87 -18.02
CA ARG A 88 -3.57 12.86 -17.70
C ARG A 88 -3.02 14.25 -17.34
N ASP A 89 -3.82 15.31 -17.50
CA ASP A 89 -3.28 16.68 -17.65
C ASP A 89 -3.64 17.68 -16.53
N SER A 90 -4.45 17.34 -15.52
CA SER A 90 -5.07 18.39 -14.66
C SER A 90 -4.60 18.53 -13.22
N LEU A 91 -3.65 17.74 -12.71
CA LEU A 91 -3.09 17.98 -11.35
C LEU A 91 -1.57 18.10 -11.28
N ALA A 92 -0.86 17.95 -12.40
CA ALA A 92 0.54 18.33 -12.48
C ALA A 92 0.88 18.69 -13.92
N ASN A 93 1.28 19.93 -14.14
CA ASN A 93 1.91 20.36 -15.38
C ASN A 93 3.34 19.78 -15.47
N SER A 94 3.46 18.45 -15.41
CA SER A 94 4.69 17.70 -15.63
C SER A 94 4.37 16.25 -16.00
N ALA A 95 3.93 16.05 -17.24
CA ALA A 95 3.93 14.74 -17.94
C ALA A 95 5.34 14.10 -18.08
N ARG A 96 6.33 14.56 -17.28
CA ARG A 96 7.68 14.01 -17.14
C ARG A 96 7.97 13.41 -15.75
N SER A 97 7.06 13.42 -14.76
CA SER A 97 7.41 13.02 -13.38
C SER A 97 6.58 11.93 -12.70
N GLU A 98 5.45 11.46 -13.23
CA GLU A 98 4.61 10.46 -12.50
C GLU A 98 5.33 9.12 -12.23
N ALA A 99 6.17 8.65 -13.17
CA ALA A 99 6.98 7.44 -12.98
C ALA A 99 8.13 7.60 -11.95
N SER A 100 8.31 8.81 -11.41
CA SER A 100 9.37 9.21 -10.50
C SER A 100 8.85 9.73 -9.16
N ARG A 101 7.53 9.81 -8.95
CA ARG A 101 6.96 10.37 -7.71
C ARG A 101 6.99 9.34 -6.60
N TYR A 102 7.74 9.69 -5.57
CA TYR A 102 7.89 8.91 -4.36
C TYR A 102 7.13 9.60 -3.22
N HIS A 103 6.28 8.83 -2.55
CA HIS A 103 5.47 9.27 -1.42
C HIS A 103 6.09 8.76 -0.14
N ARG A 104 6.19 9.62 0.88
CA ARG A 104 6.42 9.18 2.24
C ARG A 104 5.08 8.80 2.84
N LEU A 105 4.94 7.61 3.43
CA LEU A 105 3.79 7.33 4.28
C LEU A 105 3.88 8.21 5.51
N VAL A 106 2.80 8.90 5.82
CA VAL A 106 2.73 9.73 7.01
C VAL A 106 1.52 9.26 7.77
N PHE A 107 1.75 8.68 8.94
CA PHE A 107 0.70 8.30 9.86
C PHE A 107 0.87 9.18 11.07
N ASP A 108 -0.16 9.95 11.38
CA ASP A 108 -0.05 11.01 12.38
C ASP A 108 0.90 12.11 11.91
N ALA A 109 0.54 12.72 10.78
CA ALA A 109 1.14 13.98 10.43
C ALA A 109 0.63 15.00 11.45
N ASP A 110 1.32 15.10 12.58
CA ASP A 110 1.46 16.35 13.31
C ASP A 110 2.09 17.33 12.30
N LEU A 111 1.28 17.87 11.39
CA LEU A 111 1.70 18.84 10.37
C LEU A 111 2.09 20.18 11.03
N GLY A 112 2.26 20.22 12.35
CA GLY A 112 2.44 21.41 13.16
C GLY A 112 1.10 21.94 13.64
N GLU A 113 0.94 23.26 13.64
CA GLU A 113 -0.22 23.97 14.21
C GLU A 113 -1.57 23.72 13.51
N TYR A 114 -1.70 22.71 12.64
CA TYR A 114 -2.88 22.43 11.83
C TYR A 114 -3.66 21.27 12.41
N ASP A 115 -4.41 21.56 13.46
CA ASP A 115 -5.07 20.52 14.26
C ASP A 115 -6.12 19.72 13.45
N GLN A 116 -6.72 20.29 12.38
CA GLN A 116 -7.77 19.63 11.60
C GLN A 116 -7.83 20.09 10.13
N ILE A 117 -7.75 19.13 9.19
CA ILE A 117 -8.04 19.34 7.77
C ILE A 117 -9.33 18.63 7.40
N PHE A 118 -10.14 19.26 6.53
CA PHE A 118 -11.41 18.72 6.06
C PHE A 118 -11.44 18.60 4.55
N LEU A 119 -12.06 17.53 4.05
CA LEU A 119 -12.45 17.36 2.66
C LEU A 119 -13.97 17.56 2.56
N GLY A 120 -14.39 18.73 2.08
CA GLY A 120 -15.76 19.20 2.30
C GLY A 120 -16.01 19.45 3.78
N ASP A 121 -16.91 18.66 4.36
CA ASP A 121 -17.24 18.71 5.79
C ASP A 121 -16.68 17.52 6.59
N GLU A 122 -16.04 16.58 5.90
CA GLU A 122 -15.50 15.37 6.52
C GLU A 122 -14.05 15.62 6.95
N PRO A 123 -13.69 15.39 8.23
CA PRO A 123 -12.31 15.46 8.66
C PRO A 123 -11.48 14.40 7.91
N VAL A 124 -10.20 14.67 7.67
CA VAL A 124 -9.30 13.72 7.02
C VAL A 124 -8.05 13.46 7.83
N VAL A 125 -7.51 12.25 7.70
CA VAL A 125 -6.18 11.87 8.19
C VAL A 125 -5.28 11.66 7.00
N PHE A 126 -4.10 12.28 7.01
CA PHE A 126 -3.09 12.04 5.99
C PHE A 126 -2.51 10.64 6.15
N VAL A 127 -2.27 9.99 5.02
CA VAL A 127 -1.67 8.66 4.95
C VAL A 127 -0.39 8.66 4.12
N ALA A 128 -0.21 9.63 3.22
CA ALA A 128 1.05 9.84 2.50
C ALA A 128 1.19 11.28 1.98
N CYS A 129 2.43 11.71 1.70
CA CYS A 129 2.70 12.95 0.98
C CYS A 129 3.94 12.85 0.09
N VAL A 130 3.98 13.66 -0.97
CA VAL A 130 5.21 13.88 -1.74
C VAL A 130 6.08 14.88 -0.99
N LEU A 131 7.15 14.42 -0.34
CA LEU A 131 7.99 15.31 0.48
C LEU A 131 8.83 16.31 -0.32
N GLU A 132 9.18 15.97 -1.56
CA GLU A 132 10.11 16.77 -2.37
C GLU A 132 9.56 18.18 -2.64
N ASP A 133 8.23 18.31 -2.78
CA ASP A 133 7.57 19.57 -3.10
C ASP A 133 6.17 19.77 -2.48
N LEU A 134 5.67 18.82 -1.68
CA LEU A 134 4.31 18.81 -1.12
C LEU A 134 3.21 19.01 -2.19
N SER A 135 3.51 18.68 -3.45
CA SER A 135 2.58 18.89 -4.57
C SER A 135 1.35 18.00 -4.48
N SER A 136 1.43 16.87 -3.77
CA SER A 136 0.37 15.91 -3.60
C SER A 136 0.34 15.32 -2.18
N LEU A 137 -0.87 15.27 -1.62
CA LEU A 137 -1.21 14.69 -0.33
C LEU A 137 -2.23 13.57 -0.55
N LEU A 138 -2.02 12.44 0.12
CA LEU A 138 -2.98 11.35 0.21
C LEU A 138 -3.65 11.37 1.59
N ALA A 139 -4.98 11.37 1.62
CA ALA A 139 -5.76 11.42 2.84
C ALA A 139 -6.95 10.46 2.81
N VAL A 140 -7.38 10.02 3.99
CA VAL A 140 -8.58 9.20 4.20
C VAL A 140 -9.58 10.00 5.03
N LYS A 141 -10.87 9.89 4.72
CA LYS A 141 -11.92 10.56 5.50
C LYS A 141 -12.12 9.88 6.85
N VAL A 142 -12.48 10.68 7.84
CA VAL A 142 -12.77 10.26 9.21
C VAL A 142 -14.27 10.41 9.49
N GLY A 143 -14.87 9.44 10.18
CA GLY A 143 -16.27 9.50 10.60
C GLY A 143 -17.30 8.96 9.60
N THR A 144 -16.87 8.56 8.42
CA THR A 144 -17.71 7.91 7.39
C THR A 144 -17.32 6.44 7.25
N ASP A 145 -17.89 5.58 8.10
CA ASP A 145 -17.55 4.13 8.15
C ASP A 145 -17.77 3.38 6.82
N GLY A 146 -18.52 3.94 5.87
CA GLY A 146 -18.72 3.37 4.54
C GLY A 146 -17.72 3.83 3.46
N ASP A 147 -16.93 4.86 3.71
CA ASP A 147 -15.97 5.43 2.74
C ASP A 147 -14.54 5.17 3.20
N GLU A 148 -13.94 4.13 2.64
CA GLU A 148 -12.55 3.75 2.92
C GLU A 148 -11.56 4.32 1.89
N GLY A 149 -12.04 5.16 0.97
CA GLY A 149 -11.26 5.67 -0.15
C GLY A 149 -10.05 6.49 0.30
N VAL A 150 -8.97 6.37 -0.47
CA VAL A 150 -7.82 7.26 -0.36
C VAL A 150 -7.98 8.37 -1.39
N TYR A 151 -7.87 9.61 -0.94
CA TYR A 151 -8.06 10.81 -1.74
C TYR A 151 -6.74 11.55 -1.94
N GLU A 152 -6.50 11.99 -3.17
CA GLU A 152 -5.38 12.85 -3.55
C GLU A 152 -5.84 14.29 -3.73
N PHE A 153 -5.07 15.24 -3.21
CA PHE A 153 -5.21 16.66 -3.51
C PHE A 153 -3.88 17.40 -3.30
N ALA A 154 -3.73 18.55 -3.94
CA ALA A 154 -2.54 19.38 -3.78
C ALA A 154 -2.57 20.15 -2.45
N TYR A 155 -1.40 20.35 -1.81
CA TYR A 155 -1.29 21.18 -0.61
C TYR A 155 -1.81 22.61 -0.84
N SER A 156 -1.62 23.17 -2.04
CA SER A 156 -2.10 24.49 -2.43
C SER A 156 -3.63 24.61 -2.52
N PHE A 157 -4.35 23.50 -2.39
CA PHE A 157 -5.82 23.46 -2.42
C PHE A 157 -6.44 23.52 -1.02
N ILE A 158 -5.60 23.46 0.02
CA ILE A 158 -6.04 23.66 1.39
C ILE A 158 -6.26 25.15 1.59
N ASP A 159 -7.52 25.54 1.73
CA ASP A 159 -7.92 26.89 2.12
C ASP A 159 -7.67 27.10 3.62
N ASP A 160 -7.57 28.36 4.04
CA ASP A 160 -7.54 28.76 5.45
C ASP A 160 -6.46 28.07 6.32
N ILE A 161 -5.32 27.70 5.71
CA ILE A 161 -4.18 27.05 6.37
C ILE A 161 -3.81 27.78 7.69
N GLY A 162 -3.78 29.11 7.71
CA GLY A 162 -3.41 29.90 8.89
C GLY A 162 -4.41 29.89 10.08
N SER A 163 -5.58 29.27 9.93
CA SER A 163 -6.66 29.26 10.93
C SER A 163 -6.74 27.99 11.78
N ARG A 164 -5.85 27.01 11.54
CA ARG A 164 -5.87 25.66 12.12
C ARG A 164 -7.06 24.78 11.72
N GLN A 165 -7.88 25.21 10.75
CA GLN A 165 -9.02 24.46 10.20
C GLN A 165 -8.98 24.48 8.67
N GLY A 166 -7.99 23.80 8.09
CA GLY A 166 -7.83 23.80 6.63
C GLY A 166 -8.97 23.07 5.93
N ARG A 167 -9.41 23.56 4.77
CA ARG A 167 -10.49 22.94 4.00
C ARG A 167 -10.09 22.72 2.55
N VAL A 168 -10.51 21.59 2.01
CA VAL A 168 -10.33 21.23 0.60
C VAL A 168 -11.72 21.08 -0.02
N ASP A 169 -11.97 21.82 -1.09
CA ASP A 169 -13.17 21.64 -1.92
C ASP A 169 -13.19 20.21 -2.49
N PRO A 170 -14.26 19.42 -2.28
CA PRO A 170 -14.36 18.06 -2.81
C PRO A 170 -14.15 17.93 -4.32
N THR A 171 -14.43 18.97 -5.09
CA THR A 171 -14.21 19.00 -6.55
C THR A 171 -12.72 19.09 -6.92
N ARG A 172 -11.87 19.46 -5.97
CA ARG A 172 -10.41 19.58 -6.12
C ARG A 172 -9.66 18.38 -5.52
N ALA A 173 -10.38 17.41 -4.95
CA ALA A 173 -9.82 16.16 -4.48
C ALA A 173 -10.31 15.01 -5.35
N ARG A 174 -9.49 13.97 -5.44
CA ARG A 174 -9.78 12.82 -6.27
C ARG A 174 -9.60 11.54 -5.48
N ARG A 175 -10.58 10.64 -5.53
CA ARG A 175 -10.37 9.27 -5.03
C ARG A 175 -9.38 8.58 -5.95
N VAL A 176 -8.30 8.07 -5.38
CA VAL A 176 -7.20 7.44 -6.11
C VAL A 176 -7.05 5.95 -5.81
N PHE A 177 -7.50 5.51 -4.64
CA PHE A 177 -7.58 4.10 -4.24
C PHE A 177 -8.93 3.79 -3.58
N ASP A 178 -9.38 2.56 -3.73
CA ASP A 178 -10.64 2.10 -3.15
C ASP A 178 -10.54 1.91 -1.63
N SER A 179 -9.35 1.54 -1.15
CA SER A 179 -9.03 1.38 0.26
C SER A 179 -7.53 1.55 0.51
N TYR A 180 -7.13 1.61 1.78
CA TYR A 180 -5.71 1.60 2.13
C TYR A 180 -4.98 0.29 1.71
N PRO A 181 -5.55 -0.91 1.90
CA PRO A 181 -4.96 -2.13 1.33
C PRO A 181 -4.87 -2.11 -0.22
N ASP A 182 -5.88 -1.56 -0.90
CA ASP A 182 -5.84 -1.35 -2.35
C ASP A 182 -4.65 -0.45 -2.75
N MET A 183 -4.38 0.62 -2.01
CA MET A 183 -3.20 1.47 -2.22
C MET A 183 -1.89 0.68 -2.16
N LEU A 184 -1.73 -0.22 -1.17
CA LEU A 184 -0.52 -1.04 -1.05
C LEU A 184 -0.35 -2.02 -2.21
N ASN A 185 -1.45 -2.53 -2.77
CA ASN A 185 -1.39 -3.41 -3.93
C ASN A 185 -0.90 -2.70 -5.21
N HIS A 186 -1.02 -1.36 -5.25
CA HIS A 186 -0.55 -0.56 -6.39
C HIS A 186 0.91 -0.10 -6.24
N LEU A 187 1.68 -0.64 -5.29
CA LEU A 187 3.10 -0.31 -5.16
C LEU A 187 3.90 -0.80 -6.37
N GLY A 188 4.76 0.09 -6.88
CA GLY A 188 5.67 -0.15 -8.01
C GLY A 188 7.13 -0.02 -7.65
N ALA A 189 7.48 0.69 -6.57
CA ALA A 189 8.83 0.69 -6.02
C ALA A 189 8.83 1.12 -4.55
N ILE A 190 9.78 0.61 -3.78
CA ILE A 190 10.20 1.16 -2.48
C ILE A 190 11.63 1.68 -2.62
N LYS A 191 11.84 2.97 -2.45
CA LYS A 191 13.17 3.57 -2.31
C LYS A 191 13.54 3.60 -0.83
N LEU A 192 14.64 3.00 -0.44
CA LEU A 192 15.13 2.99 0.93
C LEU A 192 15.96 4.25 1.22
N GLY A 193 16.12 4.59 2.50
CA GLY A 193 16.89 5.74 2.98
C GLY A 193 18.33 5.81 2.50
N ASN A 194 18.94 4.64 2.24
CA ASN A 194 20.28 4.50 1.68
C ASN A 194 20.35 4.75 0.15
N GLY A 195 19.21 5.01 -0.50
CA GLY A 195 19.08 5.24 -1.95
C GLY A 195 18.82 3.98 -2.78
N GLU A 196 18.81 2.79 -2.19
CA GLU A 196 18.45 1.54 -2.86
C GLU A 196 16.98 1.56 -3.29
N ILE A 197 16.67 1.01 -4.47
CA ILE A 197 15.31 0.92 -5.00
C ILE A 197 14.94 -0.55 -5.14
N LEU A 198 13.91 -0.96 -4.40
CA LEU A 198 13.25 -2.25 -4.51
C LEU A 198 12.09 -2.08 -5.49
N GLU A 199 12.27 -2.51 -6.74
CA GLU A 199 11.21 -2.54 -7.74
C GLU A 199 10.14 -3.55 -7.33
N VAL A 200 8.88 -3.13 -7.41
CA VAL A 200 7.73 -3.92 -6.95
C VAL A 200 6.97 -4.39 -8.19
N GLN A 201 6.90 -5.71 -8.37
CA GLN A 201 5.99 -6.27 -9.36
C GLN A 201 4.56 -5.99 -8.90
N PRO A 202 3.66 -5.45 -9.75
CA PRO A 202 2.33 -5.01 -9.33
C PRO A 202 1.59 -6.12 -8.56
N ALA A 203 1.10 -5.81 -7.36
CA ALA A 203 0.24 -6.73 -6.63
C ALA A 203 -1.13 -6.79 -7.32
N GLY A 204 -1.72 -7.98 -7.39
CA GLY A 204 -2.95 -8.27 -8.15
C GLY A 204 -2.74 -9.09 -9.43
N ILE A 205 -1.48 -9.38 -9.78
CA ILE A 205 -1.16 -10.46 -10.72
C ILE A 205 -0.82 -11.69 -9.88
N THR A 206 -1.62 -12.74 -9.98
CA THR A 206 -1.22 -14.09 -9.56
C THR A 206 -0.94 -14.92 -10.81
N TYR A 207 -0.33 -16.09 -10.64
CA TYR A 207 -0.18 -17.05 -11.72
C TYR A 207 -0.99 -18.30 -11.39
N PHE A 208 -1.51 -18.95 -12.42
CA PHE A 208 -2.01 -20.32 -12.35
C PHE A 208 -1.32 -21.14 -13.45
N ILE A 209 -1.25 -22.46 -13.28
CA ILE A 209 -0.67 -23.35 -14.27
C ILE A 209 -1.81 -23.93 -15.10
N ASN A 210 -1.79 -23.72 -16.41
CA ASN A 210 -2.72 -24.37 -17.32
C ASN A 210 -2.44 -25.88 -17.34
N PRO A 211 -3.38 -26.75 -16.92
CA PRO A 211 -3.16 -28.19 -16.90
C PRO A 211 -2.90 -28.79 -18.28
N ASP A 212 -3.48 -28.21 -19.33
CA ASP A 212 -3.36 -28.74 -20.70
C ASP A 212 -1.95 -28.55 -21.30
N ASP A 213 -1.22 -27.55 -20.81
CA ASP A 213 0.12 -27.20 -21.29
C ASP A 213 1.23 -27.71 -20.35
N CYS A 214 0.87 -28.12 -19.13
CA CYS A 214 1.83 -28.55 -18.12
C CYS A 214 2.33 -29.97 -18.41
N ILE A 215 3.64 -30.09 -18.62
CA ILE A 215 4.32 -31.39 -18.79
C ILE A 215 4.89 -31.96 -17.48
N ASN A 216 4.46 -31.43 -16.34
CA ASN A 216 4.87 -31.82 -14.99
C ASN A 216 6.40 -31.90 -14.75
N CYS A 217 7.18 -30.96 -15.33
CA CYS A 217 8.64 -31.00 -15.29
C CYS A 217 9.28 -30.44 -14.00
N GLY A 218 8.54 -29.72 -13.17
CA GLY A 218 9.03 -29.18 -11.89
C GLY A 218 9.84 -27.88 -11.93
N ALA A 219 10.30 -27.43 -13.11
CA ALA A 219 11.15 -26.23 -13.22
C ALA A 219 10.53 -24.97 -12.57
N CYS A 220 9.22 -24.76 -12.75
CA CYS A 220 8.52 -23.63 -12.13
C CYS A 220 8.53 -23.68 -10.59
N ALA A 221 8.49 -24.86 -9.98
CA ALA A 221 8.49 -25.01 -8.53
C ALA A 221 9.88 -24.77 -7.93
N GLU A 222 10.95 -25.19 -8.63
CA GLU A 222 12.33 -24.95 -8.21
C GLU A 222 12.68 -23.45 -8.18
N GLU A 223 12.22 -22.69 -9.17
CA GLU A 223 12.52 -21.26 -9.28
C GLU A 223 11.55 -20.35 -8.51
N CYS A 224 10.50 -20.90 -7.89
CA CYS A 224 9.54 -20.08 -7.16
C CYS A 224 10.18 -19.48 -5.89
N PRO A 225 10.37 -18.14 -5.80
CA PRO A 225 11.11 -17.53 -4.70
C PRO A 225 10.39 -17.61 -3.35
N VAL A 226 9.09 -17.87 -3.38
CA VAL A 226 8.21 -18.01 -2.20
C VAL A 226 7.69 -19.44 -2.02
N SER A 227 8.20 -20.38 -2.82
CA SER A 227 7.86 -21.81 -2.75
C SER A 227 6.34 -22.09 -2.70
N CYS A 228 5.55 -21.34 -3.47
CA CYS A 228 4.09 -21.48 -3.51
C CYS A 228 3.58 -22.46 -4.58
N ILE A 229 4.47 -23.21 -5.22
CA ILE A 229 4.13 -24.15 -6.30
C ILE A 229 4.40 -25.57 -5.82
N SER A 230 3.41 -26.46 -5.98
CA SER A 230 3.49 -27.85 -5.54
C SER A 230 2.96 -28.81 -6.61
N GLU A 231 3.42 -30.05 -6.60
CA GLU A 231 2.90 -31.10 -7.49
C GLU A 231 1.49 -31.53 -7.03
N GLY A 232 0.54 -31.53 -7.97
CA GLY A 232 -0.83 -31.99 -7.80
C GLY A 232 -1.14 -33.23 -8.65
N ASP A 233 -2.38 -33.36 -9.12
CA ASP A 233 -2.83 -34.50 -9.94
C ASP A 233 -2.26 -34.44 -11.37
N GLY A 234 -0.98 -34.78 -11.52
CA GLY A 234 -0.28 -34.86 -12.80
C GLY A 234 0.15 -33.51 -13.39
N VAL A 235 -0.09 -32.41 -12.67
CA VAL A 235 0.34 -31.05 -13.01
C VAL A 235 0.80 -30.32 -11.76
N HIS A 236 1.61 -29.28 -11.93
CA HIS A 236 1.94 -28.39 -10.83
C HIS A 236 0.80 -27.40 -10.58
N VAL A 237 0.63 -27.00 -9.32
CA VAL A 237 -0.42 -26.10 -8.84
C VAL A 237 0.21 -24.96 -8.07
N ILE A 238 -0.20 -23.72 -8.38
CA ILE A 238 0.21 -22.52 -7.68
C ILE A 238 -0.81 -22.20 -6.61
N ASP A 239 -0.35 -22.05 -5.37
CA ASP A 239 -1.12 -21.46 -4.28
C ASP A 239 -1.21 -19.94 -4.52
N ALA A 240 -2.37 -19.49 -5.01
CA ALA A 240 -2.62 -18.10 -5.33
C ALA A 240 -2.48 -17.18 -4.11
N ASP A 241 -2.79 -17.66 -2.91
CA ASP A 241 -2.68 -16.86 -1.67
C ASP A 241 -1.24 -16.61 -1.23
N ASN A 242 -0.33 -17.44 -1.72
CA ASN A 242 1.11 -17.33 -1.50
C ASN A 242 1.87 -16.82 -2.74
N CYS A 243 1.19 -16.68 -3.88
CA CYS A 243 1.78 -16.16 -5.11
C CYS A 243 2.01 -14.65 -5.02
N THR A 244 3.22 -14.20 -5.32
CA THR A 244 3.60 -12.77 -5.33
C THR A 244 3.48 -12.11 -6.71
N GLY A 245 3.04 -12.85 -7.74
CA GLY A 245 2.97 -12.32 -9.10
C GLY A 245 4.31 -12.13 -9.80
N CYS A 246 5.41 -12.65 -9.24
CA CYS A 246 6.77 -12.37 -9.74
C CYS A 246 7.05 -12.81 -11.18
N GLY A 247 6.32 -13.81 -11.70
CA GLY A 247 6.45 -14.29 -13.09
C GLY A 247 7.62 -15.22 -13.38
N GLU A 248 8.45 -15.57 -12.39
CA GLU A 248 9.60 -16.47 -12.59
C GLU A 248 9.17 -17.84 -13.15
N CYS A 249 8.04 -18.36 -12.66
CA CYS A 249 7.46 -19.61 -13.15
C CYS A 249 7.18 -19.57 -14.66
N ALA A 250 6.65 -18.46 -15.18
CA ALA A 250 6.37 -18.29 -16.60
C ALA A 250 7.66 -18.15 -17.42
N ALA A 251 8.67 -17.47 -16.88
CA ALA A 251 9.95 -17.26 -17.55
C ALA A 251 10.74 -18.57 -17.75
N ILE A 252 10.69 -19.50 -16.78
CA ILE A 252 11.43 -20.77 -16.85
C ILE A 252 10.65 -21.90 -17.53
N CYS A 253 9.32 -21.79 -17.66
CA CYS A 253 8.50 -22.89 -18.16
C CYS A 253 8.73 -23.15 -19.66
N PRO A 254 9.19 -24.35 -20.06
CA PRO A 254 9.47 -24.65 -21.47
C PRO A 254 8.21 -24.74 -22.36
N THR A 255 7.03 -24.83 -21.74
CA THR A 255 5.73 -24.92 -22.42
C THR A 255 4.84 -23.70 -22.18
N GLU A 256 5.36 -22.66 -21.51
CA GLU A 256 4.60 -21.42 -21.20
C GLU A 256 3.29 -21.69 -20.43
N ALA A 257 3.22 -22.80 -19.68
CA ALA A 257 2.01 -23.22 -18.97
C ALA A 257 1.54 -22.26 -17.84
N PRO A 258 2.42 -21.56 -17.10
CA PRO A 258 2.00 -20.55 -16.13
C PRO A 258 1.42 -19.32 -16.84
N GLN A 259 0.16 -19.01 -16.54
CA GLN A 259 -0.57 -17.87 -17.10
C GLN A 259 -0.94 -16.87 -16.02
N GLN A 260 -0.93 -15.59 -16.37
CA GLN A 260 -1.32 -14.51 -15.48
C GLN A 260 -2.82 -14.57 -15.19
N LYS A 261 -3.17 -14.38 -13.92
CA LYS A 261 -4.52 -14.12 -13.43
C LYS A 261 -4.51 -12.74 -12.79
N ILE A 262 -5.34 -11.86 -13.32
CA ILE A 262 -5.56 -10.52 -12.77
C ILE A 262 -6.82 -10.62 -11.93
N ASP A 263 -6.69 -10.41 -10.63
CA ASP A 263 -7.80 -10.41 -9.67
C ASP A 263 -8.42 -9.02 -9.50
#